data_AF-A0A9W9Y3Y1-F1
#
_entry.id   AF-A0A9W9Y3Y1-F1
#
_cell.length_a   1.000
_cell.length_b   1.000
_cell.length_c   1.000
_cell.angle_alpha   90.00
_cell.angle_beta   90.00
_cell.angle_gamma   90.00
#
_symmetry.space_group_name_H-M   'P 1'
#
loop_
_entity.id
_entity.type
_entity.pdbx_description
1 polymer ?
#
loop_
_entity_poly.entity_id
_entity_poly.type
_entity_poly.pdbx_seq_one_letter_code
_entity_poly.pdbx_strand_id
1 'polypeptide(L)'
;MVVIGLWATREQSTQSAAVELHGKLDLALGDQKEKWDASETTEACSTCVWPIATYQAILLHIIFSFVLSSRAAIDFDLKISLPPADLGLLEALVRSCRRLGMFYYPNILAKYEESDLDSFVWVGIEEIKRFNIALYKVCGKANNSSIRDGSHGDINAVRPSLTAGELQFPLPSNCHLWNAVGMNEWIAIVKEEKLVSLDDTCQENWISNFAEVLEFFVL
;
A
#
# COMPACT_ATOMS: atom_id res chain seq x y z
N MET A 1 9.83 -0.04 9.64
CA MET A 1 10.09 1.29 10.28
C MET A 1 11.56 1.49 10.64
N VAL A 2 12.23 0.55 11.31
CA VAL A 2 13.65 0.69 11.71
C VAL A 2 14.60 0.96 10.53
N VAL A 3 14.46 0.23 9.42
CA VAL A 3 15.30 0.41 8.21
C VAL A 3 15.26 1.86 7.68
N ILE A 4 14.07 2.44 7.51
CA ILE A 4 13.90 3.82 7.03
C ILE A 4 14.46 4.82 8.05
N GLY A 5 14.23 4.59 9.34
CA GLY A 5 14.77 5.43 10.41
C GLY A 5 16.29 5.45 10.43
N LEU A 6 16.92 4.27 10.38
CA LEU A 6 18.38 4.12 10.27
C LEU A 6 18.91 4.84 9.03
N TRP A 7 18.25 4.67 7.89
CA TRP A 7 18.65 5.34 6.66
C TRP A 7 18.57 6.87 6.73
N ALA A 8 17.53 7.40 7.38
CA ALA A 8 17.27 8.84 7.49
C ALA A 8 18.31 9.58 8.35
N THR A 9 19.07 8.88 9.21
CA THR A 9 20.13 9.49 10.04
C THR A 9 21.30 10.04 9.22
N ARG A 10 21.49 9.59 7.97
CA ARG A 10 22.60 9.95 7.07
C ARG A 10 24.00 9.60 7.55
N GLU A 11 24.14 8.89 8.66
CA GLU A 11 25.41 8.35 9.11
C GLU A 11 25.77 7.10 8.30
N GLN A 12 27.03 6.95 7.90
CA GLN A 12 27.42 5.88 6.97
C GLN A 12 27.28 4.48 7.59
N SER A 13 27.60 4.35 8.87
CA SER A 13 27.49 3.09 9.64
C SER A 13 26.03 2.61 9.72
N THR A 14 25.10 3.51 10.04
CA THR A 14 23.67 3.23 10.19
C THR A 14 22.98 3.01 8.84
N GLN A 15 23.38 3.74 7.80
CA GLN A 15 22.89 3.49 6.44
C GLN A 15 23.35 2.12 5.91
N SER A 16 24.59 1.71 6.22
CA SER A 16 25.07 0.36 5.89
C SER A 16 24.24 -0.71 6.62
N ALA A 17 23.96 -0.51 7.91
CA ALA A 17 23.11 -1.41 8.68
C ALA A 17 21.66 -1.45 8.15
N ALA A 18 21.14 -0.33 7.65
CA ALA A 18 19.82 -0.27 7.01
C ALA A 18 19.77 -1.14 5.74
N VAL A 19 20.80 -1.09 4.90
CA VAL A 19 20.92 -1.92 3.69
C VAL A 19 21.03 -3.41 4.05
N GLU A 20 21.87 -3.76 5.02
CA GLU A 20 22.00 -5.14 5.49
C GLU A 20 20.67 -5.68 6.03
N LEU A 21 19.97 -4.88 6.83
CA LEU A 21 18.68 -5.25 7.39
C LEU A 21 17.61 -5.40 6.29
N HIS A 22 17.61 -4.53 5.27
CA HIS A 22 16.73 -4.68 4.10
C HIS A 22 16.99 -6.00 3.37
N GLY A 23 18.25 -6.38 3.14
CA GLY A 23 18.59 -7.68 2.53
C GLY A 23 18.13 -8.88 3.38
N LYS A 24 18.23 -8.81 4.71
CA LYS A 24 17.71 -9.87 5.60
C LYS A 24 16.19 -9.97 5.56
N LEU A 25 15.50 -8.83 5.49
CA LEU A 25 14.05 -8.79 5.36
C LEU A 25 13.61 -9.39 4.02
N ASP A 26 14.36 -9.16 2.94
CA ASP A 26 14.06 -9.72 1.63
C ASP A 26 14.01 -11.26 1.68
N LEU A 27 15.04 -11.88 2.29
CA LEU A 27 15.07 -13.32 2.52
C LEU A 27 13.89 -13.80 3.38
N ALA A 28 13.62 -13.11 4.49
CA ALA A 28 12.53 -13.48 5.39
C ALA A 28 11.13 -13.36 4.73
N LEU A 29 10.92 -12.35 3.88
CA LEU A 29 9.68 -12.18 3.13
C LEU A 29 9.49 -13.29 2.10
N GLY A 30 10.57 -13.71 1.44
CA GLY A 30 10.59 -14.89 0.57
C GLY A 30 10.25 -16.17 1.31
N ASP A 31 10.94 -16.45 2.44
CA ASP A 31 10.74 -17.66 3.25
C ASP A 31 9.33 -17.76 3.84
N GLN A 32 8.65 -16.64 4.04
CA GLN A 32 7.29 -16.59 4.58
C GLN A 32 6.22 -16.39 3.49
N LYS A 33 6.58 -16.42 2.20
CA LYS A 33 5.66 -16.13 1.10
C LYS A 33 4.39 -16.97 1.14
N GLU A 34 4.51 -18.28 1.37
CA GLU A 34 3.36 -19.20 1.48
C GLU A 34 2.37 -18.83 2.59
N LYS A 35 2.78 -18.05 3.60
CA LYS A 35 1.92 -17.66 4.73
C LYS A 35 1.16 -16.37 4.50
N TRP A 36 1.67 -15.48 3.64
CA TRP A 36 1.06 -14.17 3.41
C TRP A 36 0.51 -14.00 2.00
N ASP A 37 1.02 -14.75 1.02
CA ASP A 37 0.59 -14.65 -0.37
C ASP A 37 -0.77 -15.34 -0.57
N ALA A 38 -1.83 -14.53 -0.49
CA ALA A 38 -3.18 -14.99 -0.72
C ALA A 38 -3.49 -15.22 -2.22
N SER A 39 -2.60 -14.83 -3.14
CA SER A 39 -2.87 -14.94 -4.58
C SER A 39 -2.86 -16.37 -5.10
N GLU A 40 -2.08 -17.26 -4.47
CA GLU A 40 -1.96 -18.67 -4.86
C GLU A 40 -2.93 -19.59 -4.10
N THR A 41 -3.60 -19.07 -3.07
CA THR A 41 -4.50 -19.85 -2.22
C THR A 41 -5.92 -19.88 -2.79
N THR A 42 -6.44 -21.09 -3.07
CA THR A 42 -7.80 -21.29 -3.60
C THR A 42 -8.89 -20.84 -2.62
N GLU A 43 -8.64 -20.96 -1.32
CA GLU A 43 -9.56 -20.63 -0.22
C GLU A 43 -9.59 -19.12 0.12
N ALA A 44 -8.64 -18.33 -0.37
CA ALA A 44 -8.60 -16.90 -0.09
C ALA A 44 -9.81 -16.19 -0.72
N CYS A 45 -10.52 -15.42 0.12
CA CYS A 45 -11.73 -14.70 -0.26
C CYS A 45 -11.91 -13.43 0.59
N SER A 46 -12.97 -12.67 0.30
CA SER A 46 -13.24 -11.39 0.96
C SER A 46 -13.54 -11.49 2.46
N THR A 47 -13.96 -12.66 2.95
CA THR A 47 -14.24 -12.88 4.38
C THR A 47 -13.01 -13.29 5.19
N CYS A 48 -11.91 -13.66 4.56
CA CYS A 48 -10.66 -14.03 5.23
C CYS A 48 -10.08 -12.89 6.08
N VAL A 49 -9.31 -13.23 7.11
CA VAL A 49 -8.54 -12.24 7.89
C VAL A 49 -7.52 -11.56 6.98
N TRP A 50 -7.40 -10.23 7.10
CA TRP A 50 -6.44 -9.46 6.33
C TRP A 50 -5.14 -9.30 7.12
N PRO A 51 -3.98 -9.77 6.61
CA PRO A 51 -2.69 -9.63 7.29
C PRO A 51 -2.11 -8.21 7.07
N ILE A 52 -2.86 -7.18 7.48
CA ILE A 52 -2.59 -5.78 7.14
C ILE A 52 -1.19 -5.33 7.55
N ALA A 53 -0.73 -5.71 8.74
CA ALA A 53 0.60 -5.36 9.24
C ALA A 53 1.72 -5.98 8.38
N THR A 54 1.54 -7.22 7.92
CA THR A 54 2.48 -7.90 7.01
C THR A 54 2.50 -7.20 5.65
N TYR A 55 1.34 -6.88 5.10
CA TYR A 55 1.23 -6.19 3.81
C TYR A 55 1.81 -4.78 3.85
N GLN A 56 1.60 -4.04 4.95
CA GLN A 56 2.26 -2.74 5.19
C GLN A 56 3.78 -2.90 5.29
N ALA A 57 4.28 -3.94 5.96
CA ALA A 57 5.72 -4.20 6.06
C ALA A 57 6.34 -4.50 4.69
N ILE A 58 5.67 -5.32 3.86
CA ILE A 58 6.06 -5.60 2.47
C ILE A 58 6.07 -4.31 1.64
N LEU A 59 5.02 -3.50 1.73
CA LEU A 59 4.94 -2.25 0.99
C LEU A 59 6.06 -1.28 1.40
N LEU A 60 6.37 -1.18 2.69
CA LEU A 60 7.48 -0.38 3.19
C LEU A 60 8.85 -0.91 2.72
N HIS A 61 9.02 -2.23 2.62
CA HIS A 61 10.21 -2.86 2.06
C HIS A 61 10.42 -2.44 0.59
N ILE A 62 9.36 -2.52 -0.23
CA ILE A 62 9.38 -2.10 -1.65
C ILE A 62 9.64 -0.60 -1.78
N ILE A 63 9.02 0.23 -0.94
CA ILE A 63 9.28 1.68 -0.90
C ILE A 63 10.75 1.95 -0.57
N PHE A 64 11.34 1.19 0.35
CA PHE A 64 12.75 1.35 0.68
C PHE A 64 13.67 0.92 -0.47
N SER A 65 13.32 -0.13 -1.22
CA SER A 65 14.05 -0.50 -2.45
C SER A 65 14.11 0.66 -3.44
N PHE A 66 13.01 1.40 -3.65
CA PHE A 66 13.02 2.62 -4.46
C PHE A 66 13.99 3.69 -3.93
N VAL A 67 14.06 3.86 -2.60
CA VAL A 67 14.97 4.83 -1.97
C VAL A 67 16.44 4.43 -2.19
N LEU A 68 16.75 3.13 -2.11
CA LEU A 68 18.09 2.62 -2.39
C LEU A 68 18.47 2.81 -3.87
N SER A 69 17.58 2.44 -4.80
CA SER A 69 17.79 2.61 -6.25
C SER A 69 18.05 4.08 -6.62
N SER A 70 17.35 5.03 -5.98
CA SER A 70 17.54 6.46 -6.22
C SER A 70 18.93 6.98 -5.88
N ARG A 71 19.69 6.31 -5.00
CA ARG A 71 21.05 6.73 -4.62
C ARG A 71 22.12 6.11 -5.53
N ALA A 72 21.84 4.96 -6.12
CA ALA A 72 22.73 4.27 -7.05
C ALA A 72 22.70 4.86 -8.46
N ALA A 73 21.63 5.61 -8.80
CA ALA A 73 21.53 6.35 -10.06
C ALA A 73 22.51 7.54 -10.09
N ILE A 74 23.75 7.26 -10.49
CA ILE A 74 24.78 8.25 -10.87
C ILE A 74 24.62 8.65 -12.35
N ASP A 75 23.75 7.95 -13.09
CA ASP A 75 23.51 8.19 -14.51
C ASP A 75 22.44 9.28 -14.72
N PHE A 76 22.60 10.09 -15.77
CA PHE A 76 21.68 11.20 -16.09
C PHE A 76 20.26 10.74 -16.43
N ASP A 77 20.07 9.43 -16.59
CA ASP A 77 18.78 8.77 -16.63
C ASP A 77 18.28 8.61 -15.18
N LEU A 78 17.42 9.53 -14.73
CA LEU A 78 16.69 9.51 -13.43
C LEU A 78 15.73 8.30 -13.31
N LYS A 79 16.13 7.13 -13.80
CA LYS A 79 15.37 5.88 -13.82
C LYS A 79 15.46 5.23 -12.46
N ILE A 80 14.47 5.51 -11.63
CA ILE A 80 14.27 4.75 -10.39
C ILE A 80 13.49 3.48 -10.76
N SER A 81 14.21 2.38 -11.04
CA SER A 81 13.62 1.06 -11.28
C SER A 81 13.69 0.18 -10.03
N LEU A 82 12.70 -0.69 -9.89
CA LEU A 82 12.71 -1.74 -8.86
C LEU A 82 13.54 -2.94 -9.35
N PRO A 83 14.32 -3.58 -8.46
CA PRO A 83 14.85 -4.91 -8.71
C PRO A 83 13.75 -5.91 -9.10
N PRO A 84 14.04 -6.92 -9.97
CA PRO A 84 13.04 -7.90 -10.40
C PRO A 84 12.37 -8.66 -9.24
N ALA A 85 13.11 -8.95 -8.16
CA ALA A 85 12.58 -9.60 -6.97
C ALA A 85 11.50 -8.74 -6.28
N ASP A 86 11.78 -7.44 -6.09
CA ASP A 86 10.83 -6.49 -5.50
C ASP A 86 9.62 -6.24 -6.39
N LEU A 87 9.79 -6.31 -7.72
CA LEU A 87 8.67 -6.25 -8.67
C LEU A 87 7.75 -7.46 -8.51
N GLY A 88 8.31 -8.66 -8.41
CA GLY A 88 7.54 -9.88 -8.15
C GLY A 88 6.84 -9.86 -6.79
N LEU A 89 7.47 -9.25 -5.78
CA LEU A 89 6.89 -9.04 -4.46
C LEU A 89 5.70 -8.07 -4.51
N LEU A 90 5.84 -6.95 -5.23
CA LEU A 90 4.77 -5.99 -5.46
C LEU A 90 3.59 -6.64 -6.20
N GLU A 91 3.88 -7.44 -7.23
CA GLU A 91 2.88 -8.16 -8.00
C GLU A 91 2.06 -9.15 -7.14
N ALA A 92 2.76 -9.97 -6.34
CA ALA A 92 2.14 -10.90 -5.41
C ALA A 92 1.26 -10.18 -4.37
N LEU A 93 1.73 -9.04 -3.84
CA LEU A 93 0.98 -8.21 -2.91
C LEU A 93 -0.32 -7.68 -3.54
N VAL A 94 -0.25 -7.12 -4.76
CA VAL A 94 -1.43 -6.61 -5.46
C VAL A 94 -2.43 -7.73 -5.74
N ARG A 95 -1.96 -8.88 -6.24
CA ARG A 95 -2.84 -10.04 -6.47
C ARG A 95 -3.50 -10.54 -5.19
N SER A 96 -2.74 -10.58 -4.09
CA SER A 96 -3.26 -10.96 -2.77
C SER A 96 -4.35 -10.01 -2.30
N CYS A 97 -4.13 -8.70 -2.40
CA CYS A 97 -5.12 -7.68 -2.03
C CYS A 97 -6.40 -7.78 -2.87
N ARG A 98 -6.26 -8.05 -4.18
CA ARG A 98 -7.41 -8.32 -5.06
C ARG A 98 -8.19 -9.54 -4.60
N ARG A 99 -7.49 -10.66 -4.37
CA ARG A 99 -8.11 -11.94 -4.00
C ARG A 99 -8.87 -11.82 -2.67
N LEU A 100 -8.31 -11.06 -1.74
CA LEU A 100 -8.91 -10.75 -0.45
C LEU A 100 -9.99 -9.65 -0.52
N GLY A 101 -10.25 -9.09 -1.70
CA GLY A 101 -11.29 -8.09 -1.92
C GLY A 101 -11.02 -6.76 -1.21
N MET A 102 -9.76 -6.41 -0.95
CA MET A 102 -9.38 -5.25 -0.14
C MET A 102 -9.69 -3.91 -0.81
N PHE A 103 -9.89 -3.87 -2.12
CA PHE A 103 -10.16 -2.64 -2.87
C PHE A 103 -11.65 -2.28 -2.98
N TYR A 104 -12.53 -3.04 -2.31
CA TYR A 104 -13.97 -2.83 -2.36
C TYR A 104 -14.52 -2.43 -0.99
N TYR A 105 -15.15 -1.26 -0.90
CA TYR A 105 -15.51 -0.67 0.39
C TYR A 105 -16.46 -1.53 1.22
N PRO A 106 -17.52 -2.16 0.67
CA PRO A 106 -18.35 -3.07 1.46
C PRO A 106 -17.58 -4.24 2.08
N ASN A 107 -16.52 -4.75 1.44
CA ASN A 107 -15.66 -5.77 2.06
C ASN A 107 -14.83 -5.20 3.22
N ILE A 108 -14.43 -3.92 3.15
CA ILE A 108 -13.74 -3.22 4.24
C ILE A 108 -14.69 -3.03 5.42
N LEU A 109 -15.92 -2.57 5.17
CA LEU A 109 -16.94 -2.38 6.20
C LEU A 109 -17.33 -3.69 6.89
N ALA A 110 -17.46 -4.77 6.11
CA ALA A 110 -17.79 -6.10 6.61
C ALA A 110 -16.72 -6.74 7.53
N LYS A 111 -15.60 -6.04 7.79
CA LYS A 111 -14.61 -6.46 8.81
C LYS A 111 -14.99 -6.07 10.24
N TYR A 112 -16.02 -5.27 10.40
CA TYR A 112 -16.43 -4.71 11.68
C TYR A 112 -17.88 -5.02 11.96
N GLU A 113 -18.23 -5.08 13.24
CA GLU A 113 -19.59 -5.27 13.72
C GLU A 113 -20.12 -3.98 14.34
N GLU A 114 -21.44 -3.78 14.37
CA GLU A 114 -22.06 -2.62 15.03
C GLU A 114 -21.75 -2.53 16.53
N SER A 115 -21.32 -3.64 17.14
CA SER A 115 -20.94 -3.70 18.55
C SER A 115 -19.50 -3.23 18.83
N ASP A 116 -18.69 -3.06 17.77
CA ASP A 116 -17.32 -2.58 17.89
C ASP A 116 -17.27 -1.10 18.29
N LEU A 117 -16.18 -0.70 18.93
CA LEU A 117 -15.96 0.70 19.30
C LEU A 117 -15.77 1.57 18.06
N ASP A 118 -16.61 2.59 17.86
CA ASP A 118 -16.57 3.52 16.72
C ASP A 118 -15.16 4.01 16.35
N SER A 119 -14.33 4.35 17.34
CA SER A 119 -12.97 4.82 17.10
C SER A 119 -12.05 3.71 16.57
N PHE A 120 -12.24 2.47 17.01
CA PHE A 120 -11.48 1.32 16.51
C PHE A 120 -11.90 1.00 15.07
N VAL A 121 -13.20 0.96 14.80
CA VAL A 121 -13.77 0.76 13.47
C VAL A 121 -13.25 1.83 12.50
N TRP A 122 -13.30 3.10 12.90
CA TRP A 122 -12.81 4.21 12.09
C TRP A 122 -11.33 4.05 11.74
N VAL A 123 -10.47 3.84 12.75
CA VAL A 123 -9.01 3.69 12.53
C VAL A 123 -8.73 2.55 11.58
N GLY A 124 -9.39 1.41 11.77
CA GLY A 124 -9.19 0.23 10.92
C GLY A 124 -9.61 0.45 9.46
N ILE A 125 -10.79 1.02 9.23
CA ILE A 125 -11.25 1.39 7.87
C ILE A 125 -10.24 2.35 7.21
N GLU A 126 -9.86 3.38 7.94
CA GLU A 126 -8.99 4.45 7.46
C GLU A 126 -7.54 3.98 7.22
N GLU A 127 -7.07 2.99 7.99
CA GLU A 127 -5.80 2.30 7.79
C GLU A 127 -5.79 1.53 6.46
N ILE A 128 -6.86 0.77 6.19
CA ILE A 128 -6.96 -0.04 4.97
C ILE A 128 -7.04 0.85 3.73
N LYS A 129 -7.86 1.92 3.77
CA LYS A 129 -7.93 2.90 2.67
C LYS A 129 -6.57 3.53 2.38
N ARG A 130 -5.84 3.98 3.42
CA ARG A 130 -4.51 4.59 3.27
C ARG A 130 -3.48 3.59 2.72
N PHE A 131 -3.53 2.34 3.20
CA PHE A 131 -2.68 1.26 2.67
C PHE A 131 -2.93 1.03 1.18
N ASN A 132 -4.19 0.87 0.76
CA ASN A 132 -4.54 0.62 -0.64
C ASN A 132 -4.12 1.78 -1.56
N ILE A 133 -4.27 3.03 -1.11
CA ILE A 133 -3.80 4.20 -1.87
C ILE A 133 -2.27 4.24 -1.95
N ALA A 134 -1.58 3.90 -0.87
CA ALA A 134 -0.12 3.82 -0.91
C ALA A 134 0.35 2.73 -1.90
N LEU A 135 -0.32 1.57 -1.90
CA LEU A 135 -0.05 0.49 -2.85
C LEU A 135 -0.28 0.94 -4.31
N TYR A 136 -1.39 1.62 -4.59
CA TYR A 136 -1.68 2.20 -5.91
C TYR A 136 -0.58 3.16 -6.38
N LYS A 137 -0.13 4.08 -5.53
CA LYS A 137 0.94 5.04 -5.86
C LYS A 137 2.27 4.33 -6.15
N VAL A 138 2.60 3.29 -5.38
CA VAL A 138 3.79 2.47 -5.57
C VAL A 138 3.73 1.71 -6.91
N CYS A 139 2.57 1.15 -7.26
CA CYS A 139 2.34 0.51 -8.57
C CYS A 139 2.53 1.49 -9.74
N GLY A 140 1.96 2.69 -9.64
CA GLY A 140 2.15 3.74 -10.65
C GLY A 140 3.63 4.10 -10.85
N LYS A 141 4.38 4.23 -9.76
CA LYS A 141 5.82 4.51 -9.81
C LYS A 141 6.62 3.36 -10.44
N ALA A 142 6.29 2.12 -10.11
CA ALA A 142 6.92 0.94 -10.72
C ALA A 142 6.67 0.89 -12.24
N ASN A 143 5.43 1.15 -12.68
CA ASN A 143 5.07 1.12 -14.10
C ASN A 143 5.77 2.20 -14.93
N ASN A 144 5.89 3.42 -14.40
CA ASN A 144 6.56 4.53 -15.10
C ASN A 144 8.07 4.28 -15.28
N SER A 145 8.70 3.47 -14.43
CA SER A 145 10.10 3.06 -14.59
C SER A 145 10.31 2.13 -15.80
N SER A 146 9.30 1.36 -16.19
CA SER A 146 9.38 0.36 -17.26
C SER A 146 9.04 0.87 -18.67
N ILE A 147 8.38 2.02 -18.80
CA ILE A 147 7.93 2.58 -20.10
C ILE A 147 9.06 3.30 -20.85
N ARG A 148 10.10 3.75 -20.15
CA ARG A 148 11.20 4.54 -20.74
C ARG A 148 12.42 3.73 -21.17
N ASP A 149 12.46 2.43 -20.89
CA ASP A 149 13.41 1.51 -21.51
C ASP A 149 12.81 1.04 -22.83
N GLY A 150 13.20 1.69 -23.94
CA GLY A 150 12.79 1.38 -25.32
C GLY A 150 13.29 0.03 -25.84
N SER A 151 13.26 -1.01 -25.00
CA SER A 151 13.55 -2.39 -25.37
C SER A 151 12.28 -3.01 -25.95
N HIS A 152 12.38 -3.43 -27.21
CA HIS A 152 11.36 -4.20 -27.91
C HIS A 152 10.67 -5.24 -27.02
N GLY A 153 9.34 -5.11 -26.97
CA GLY A 153 8.33 -6.10 -26.63
C GLY A 153 8.78 -7.39 -25.94
N ASP A 154 8.46 -7.48 -24.65
CA ASP A 154 7.91 -8.73 -24.13
C ASP A 154 6.46 -8.46 -23.70
N ILE A 155 5.52 -8.87 -24.55
CA ILE A 155 4.07 -8.69 -24.38
C ILE A 155 3.56 -9.45 -23.13
N ASN A 156 4.42 -10.30 -22.54
CA ASN A 156 4.13 -11.14 -21.38
C ASN A 156 4.69 -10.64 -20.05
N ALA A 157 5.38 -9.49 -20.00
CA ALA A 157 5.82 -8.92 -18.72
C ALA A 157 4.59 -8.37 -17.97
N VAL A 158 3.96 -9.22 -17.16
CA VAL A 158 2.82 -8.84 -16.32
C VAL A 158 3.32 -7.77 -15.35
N ARG A 159 2.85 -6.54 -15.56
CA ARG A 159 3.17 -5.42 -14.68
C ARG A 159 2.28 -5.51 -13.45
N PRO A 160 2.77 -5.13 -12.25
CA PRO A 160 1.92 -4.82 -11.11
C PRO A 160 1.12 -3.54 -11.43
N SER A 161 0.10 -3.69 -12.28
CA SER A 161 -0.86 -2.64 -12.57
C SER A 161 -1.94 -2.73 -11.50
N LEU A 162 -2.19 -1.64 -10.78
CA LEU A 162 -3.39 -1.41 -9.98
C LEU A 162 -3.96 -0.10 -10.52
N THR A 163 -5.16 -0.14 -11.09
CA THR A 163 -5.75 1.05 -11.72
C THR A 163 -6.60 1.84 -10.72
N ALA A 164 -6.87 3.10 -11.03
CA ALA A 164 -7.76 3.90 -10.18
C ALA A 164 -9.19 3.34 -10.19
N GLY A 165 -9.60 2.73 -11.31
CA GLY A 165 -10.90 2.05 -11.45
C GLY A 165 -11.11 0.87 -10.51
N GLU A 166 -10.04 0.25 -10.00
CA GLU A 166 -10.12 -0.83 -9.02
C GLU A 166 -10.36 -0.32 -7.58
N LEU A 167 -10.09 0.95 -7.29
CA LEU A 167 -10.23 1.53 -5.95
C LEU A 167 -11.67 1.96 -5.68
N GLN A 168 -12.51 0.99 -5.31
CA GLN A 168 -13.94 1.15 -5.07
C GLN A 168 -14.23 1.50 -3.60
N PHE A 169 -13.64 2.59 -3.14
CA PHE A 169 -13.84 3.15 -1.80
C PHE A 169 -13.60 4.67 -1.81
N PRO A 170 -14.21 5.43 -0.88
CA PRO A 170 -13.99 6.87 -0.80
C PRO A 170 -12.57 7.21 -0.35
N LEU A 171 -12.09 8.40 -0.69
CA LEU A 171 -10.80 8.90 -0.19
C LEU A 171 -10.75 8.87 1.36
N PRO A 172 -9.56 8.65 1.94
CA PRO A 172 -9.35 8.77 3.37
C PRO A 172 -9.88 10.10 3.90
N SER A 173 -10.64 10.04 4.99
CA SER A 173 -11.29 11.19 5.60
C SER A 173 -10.60 11.58 6.90
N ASN A 174 -11.02 12.73 7.44
CA ASN A 174 -10.61 13.28 8.73
C ASN A 174 -9.10 13.13 9.02
N CYS A 175 -8.28 13.72 8.15
CA CYS A 175 -6.82 13.74 8.29
C CYS A 175 -6.36 14.43 9.59
N HIS A 176 -7.17 15.33 10.16
CA HIS A 176 -6.88 15.96 11.45
C HIS A 176 -6.90 14.92 12.58
N LEU A 177 -7.95 14.09 12.64
CA LEU A 177 -8.04 13.01 13.61
C LEU A 177 -6.89 12.01 13.43
N TRP A 178 -6.61 11.59 12.19
CA TRP A 178 -5.52 10.63 11.91
C TRP A 178 -4.13 11.14 12.36
N ASN A 179 -3.90 12.44 12.28
CA ASN A 179 -2.62 13.06 12.62
C ASN A 179 -2.56 13.59 14.06
N ALA A 180 -3.62 13.40 14.85
CA ALA A 180 -3.65 13.88 16.23
C ALA A 180 -2.56 13.16 17.05
N VAL A 181 -1.72 13.95 17.73
CA VAL A 181 -0.53 13.44 18.42
C VAL A 181 -0.86 13.03 19.87
N GLY A 182 -1.87 13.67 20.46
CA GLY A 182 -2.24 13.49 21.86
C GLY A 182 -3.70 13.10 22.06
N MET A 183 -3.96 12.38 23.16
CA MET A 183 -5.31 11.95 23.55
C MET A 183 -6.32 13.13 23.65
N ASN A 184 -5.87 14.29 24.13
CA ASN A 184 -6.76 15.46 24.28
C ASN A 184 -7.25 16.00 22.92
N GLU A 185 -6.36 16.04 21.92
CA GLU A 185 -6.68 16.46 20.55
C GLU A 185 -7.62 15.45 19.90
N TRP A 186 -7.34 14.16 20.07
CA TRP A 186 -8.20 13.08 19.60
C TRP A 186 -9.63 13.19 20.16
N ILE A 187 -9.75 13.30 21.50
CA ILE A 187 -11.06 13.39 22.16
C ILE A 187 -11.83 14.64 21.74
N ALA A 188 -11.15 15.76 21.49
CA ALA A 188 -11.79 17.00 21.06
C ALA A 188 -12.47 16.82 19.69
N ILE A 189 -11.77 16.20 18.74
CA ILE A 189 -12.27 15.99 17.36
C ILE A 189 -13.39 14.95 17.34
N VAL A 190 -13.25 13.84 18.07
CA VAL A 190 -14.25 12.76 18.09
C VAL A 190 -15.59 13.19 18.68
N LYS A 191 -15.61 14.15 19.61
CA LYS A 191 -16.86 14.64 20.22
C LYS A 191 -17.79 15.38 19.25
N GLU A 192 -17.26 15.87 18.13
CA GLU A 192 -17.98 16.72 17.19
C GLU A 192 -18.52 15.95 15.97
N GLU A 193 -18.09 14.69 15.77
CA GLU A 193 -18.38 13.93 14.54
C GLU A 193 -18.83 12.49 14.81
N LYS A 194 -19.85 12.04 14.07
CA LYS A 194 -20.13 10.60 13.93
C LYS A 194 -19.04 10.01 13.03
N LEU A 195 -18.15 9.22 13.60
CA LEU A 195 -16.94 8.76 12.91
C LEU A 195 -17.22 7.78 11.75
N VAL A 196 -18.16 6.85 11.92
CA VAL A 196 -18.43 5.79 10.92
C VAL A 196 -19.91 5.45 10.85
N SER A 197 -20.37 5.09 9.65
CA SER A 197 -21.64 4.39 9.42
C SER A 197 -21.35 3.14 8.60
N LEU A 198 -21.58 1.94 9.14
CA LEU A 198 -21.29 0.68 8.46
C LEU A 198 -22.26 0.38 7.30
N ASP A 199 -23.43 1.02 7.29
CA ASP A 199 -24.43 0.87 6.21
C ASP A 199 -24.20 1.84 5.04
N ASP A 200 -23.35 2.85 5.22
CA ASP A 200 -23.11 3.86 4.18
C ASP A 200 -21.90 3.47 3.34
N THR A 201 -22.16 3.06 2.10
CA THR A 201 -21.11 2.69 1.16
C THR A 201 -20.46 3.89 0.46
N CYS A 202 -21.01 5.10 0.62
CA CYS A 202 -20.51 6.34 0.00
C CYS A 202 -20.14 6.18 -1.48
N GLN A 203 -20.95 5.43 -2.25
CA GLN A 203 -20.60 4.96 -3.59
C GLN A 203 -20.34 6.10 -4.57
N GLU A 204 -21.06 7.21 -4.43
CA GLU A 204 -20.86 8.43 -5.21
C GLU A 204 -19.46 9.06 -5.03
N ASN A 205 -18.82 8.80 -3.88
CA ASN A 205 -17.53 9.37 -3.51
C ASN A 205 -16.34 8.43 -3.78
N TRP A 206 -16.56 7.28 -4.42
CA TRP A 206 -15.48 6.31 -4.70
C TRP A 206 -14.43 6.87 -5.64
N ILE A 207 -13.16 6.52 -5.39
CA ILE A 207 -12.02 6.91 -6.23
C ILE A 207 -12.21 6.43 -7.67
N SER A 208 -12.77 5.22 -7.86
CA SER A 208 -13.07 4.64 -9.17
C SER A 208 -13.95 5.51 -10.06
N ASN A 209 -14.81 6.36 -9.49
CA ASN A 209 -15.67 7.27 -10.26
C ASN A 209 -14.87 8.39 -10.96
N PHE A 210 -13.64 8.62 -10.52
CA PHE A 210 -12.72 9.63 -11.06
C PHE A 210 -11.52 8.99 -11.77
N ALA A 211 -11.58 7.69 -12.08
CA ALA A 211 -10.45 6.94 -12.62
C ALA A 211 -9.91 7.55 -13.92
N GLU A 212 -10.78 7.94 -14.85
CA GLU A 212 -10.38 8.56 -16.13
C GLU A 212 -9.55 9.84 -15.92
N VAL A 213 -9.94 10.66 -14.94
CA VAL A 213 -9.24 11.90 -14.60
C VAL A 213 -7.89 11.59 -13.95
N LEU A 214 -7.86 10.65 -13.01
CA LEU A 214 -6.64 10.29 -12.28
C LEU A 214 -5.62 9.60 -13.18
N GLU A 215 -6.06 8.77 -14.12
CA GLU A 215 -5.20 8.10 -15.08
C GLU A 215 -4.63 9.07 -16.12
N PHE A 216 -5.35 10.16 -16.43
CA PHE A 216 -4.84 11.25 -17.28
C PHE A 216 -3.68 12.02 -16.65
N PHE A 217 -3.67 12.21 -15.32
CA PHE A 217 -2.60 12.94 -14.60
C PHE A 217 -1.36 12.10 -14.25
N VAL A 218 -1.36 10.80 -14.56
CA VAL A 218 -0.23 9.88 -14.30
C VAL A 218 0.71 9.73 -15.51
N LEU A 219 0.37 10.37 -16.65
CA LEU A 219 1.21 10.52 -17.86
C LEU A 219 2.21 11.69 -17.73
#